data_AF-A0A5N5KGV9-F1
#
_entry.id   AF-A0A5N5KGV9-F1
#
_cell.length_a   1.000
_cell.length_b   1.000
_cell.length_c   1.000
_cell.angle_alpha   90.00
_cell.angle_beta   90.00
_cell.angle_gamma   90.00
#
_symmetry.space_group_name_H-M   'P 1'
#
loop_
_entity.id
_entity.type
_entity.pdbx_description
1 polymer ?
#
loop_
_entity_poly.entity_id
_entity_poly.type
_entity_poly.pdbx_seq_one_letter_code
_entity_poly.pdbx_strand_id
1 'polypeptide(L)'
;MDRLIGLEPSNLVAIRVEPGRKCYGELTLRNVMYTMPVAFRIQALNKTRYTIKPQSGIISPLAALTVEITYHLSLGSLLPETFPHSEDSFLLHSVVVPGAAIKDATSCMDSVPSDWFTNRKKQVFIDSGIKVMFVGSPILAQLVMDGFMDEIREVLDHSDPAWNPSDAVDFHGQTVLHIAITQSRADIVQLLLEFEPDVEFQDRSGSSPLEAAARSGEALIVELLLSRRASTERSQSSTWGPIHLAAGGGHFEVLRLLLLKGANANALTRDGNTALHLAVEERGRDSARLLLASGAEADIRNNGDGDTPLHIAAGLGDENMVKLLLHEGANKDIRNKNGKIACDIAAEYGHTRLFDALRLGDSLCIAARKGEMRIISRLIENGAAINGRDQHGWTALHRSAFKGKAGAVRVLIEKGSDVDKDEDGYTALHCAVESGHADVIEFLVKKGADVEARTSKGVTALQIAESLHYAGITRVLIHVENKLKNGQISRQF
;
A
#
# COMPACT_ATOMS: atom_id res chain seq x y z
N MET A 1 -13.48 -16.55 -57.96
CA MET A 1 -12.31 -16.46 -58.85
C MET A 1 -11.11 -16.69 -57.98
N ASP A 2 -10.58 -17.89 -58.07
CA ASP A 2 -9.73 -18.48 -57.05
C ASP A 2 -8.36 -17.79 -57.04
N ARG A 3 -7.96 -17.27 -55.87
CA ARG A 3 -6.65 -16.67 -55.68
C ARG A 3 -5.59 -17.75 -55.95
N LEU A 4 -4.62 -17.47 -56.82
CA LEU A 4 -3.51 -18.40 -57.08
C LEU A 4 -2.60 -18.56 -55.85
N ILE A 5 -2.57 -17.54 -54.99
CA ILE A 5 -1.77 -17.48 -53.78
C ILE A 5 -2.70 -17.20 -52.60
N GLY A 6 -2.64 -18.06 -51.59
CA GLY A 6 -3.23 -17.85 -50.28
C GLY A 6 -2.26 -17.08 -49.39
N LEU A 7 -2.80 -16.21 -48.54
CA LEU A 7 -2.05 -15.48 -47.52
C LEU A 7 -2.31 -16.19 -46.19
N GLU A 8 -1.27 -16.70 -45.55
CA GLU A 8 -1.34 -17.39 -44.26
C GLU A 8 -0.48 -16.63 -43.22
N PRO A 9 -0.96 -16.46 -41.97
CA PRO A 9 -2.26 -16.88 -41.43
C PRO A 9 -3.42 -15.93 -41.81
N SER A 10 -3.15 -14.69 -42.18
CA SER A 10 -4.14 -13.70 -42.62
C SER A 10 -3.54 -12.74 -43.65
N ASN A 11 -4.33 -11.80 -44.15
CA ASN A 11 -3.86 -10.71 -45.01
C ASN A 11 -3.27 -9.52 -44.24
N LEU A 12 -3.16 -9.61 -42.91
CA LEU A 12 -2.59 -8.58 -42.05
C LEU A 12 -1.15 -8.94 -41.70
N VAL A 13 -0.22 -8.01 -41.93
CA VAL A 13 1.19 -8.15 -41.57
C VAL A 13 1.46 -7.27 -40.36
N ALA A 14 1.74 -7.91 -39.22
CA ALA A 14 2.17 -7.23 -38.00
C ALA A 14 3.67 -6.88 -38.13
N ILE A 15 3.99 -5.59 -38.18
CA ILE A 15 5.37 -5.08 -38.22
C ILE A 15 5.75 -4.59 -36.84
N ARG A 16 6.77 -5.23 -36.25
CA ARG A 16 7.26 -4.86 -34.92
C ARG A 16 8.10 -3.58 -34.97
N VAL A 17 7.70 -2.56 -34.23
CA VAL A 17 8.41 -1.29 -34.07
C VAL A 17 8.99 -1.23 -32.67
N GLU A 18 10.33 -1.28 -32.60
CA GLU A 18 11.08 -1.16 -31.35
C GLU A 18 12.26 -0.20 -31.54
N PRO A 19 12.61 0.60 -30.52
CA PRO A 19 13.77 1.47 -30.59
C PRO A 19 15.06 0.69 -30.90
N GLY A 20 15.76 1.08 -31.97
CA GLY A 20 17.05 0.50 -32.34
C GLY A 20 17.01 -0.90 -32.96
N ARG A 21 15.82 -1.47 -33.23
CA ARG A 21 15.67 -2.73 -33.98
C ARG A 21 15.18 -2.47 -35.39
N LYS A 22 15.48 -3.39 -36.30
CA LYS A 22 14.89 -3.36 -37.64
C LYS A 22 13.39 -3.61 -37.52
N CYS A 23 12.59 -2.73 -38.09
CA CYS A 23 11.14 -2.89 -38.12
C CYS A 23 10.77 -3.80 -39.29
N TYR A 24 10.42 -5.05 -39.01
CA TYR A 24 9.99 -6.00 -40.03
C TYR A 24 8.79 -6.82 -39.55
N GLY A 25 8.05 -7.35 -40.51
CA GLY A 25 7.01 -8.36 -40.32
C GLY A 25 7.13 -9.43 -41.40
N GLU A 26 6.56 -10.60 -41.13
CA GLU A 26 6.61 -11.74 -42.04
C GLU A 26 5.22 -12.05 -42.60
N LEU A 27 5.18 -12.44 -43.87
CA LEU A 27 3.96 -12.88 -44.56
C LEU A 27 4.23 -14.18 -45.30
N THR A 28 3.41 -15.21 -45.06
CA THR A 28 3.55 -16.48 -45.76
C THR A 28 2.64 -16.52 -46.98
N LEU A 29 3.24 -16.67 -48.15
CA LEU A 29 2.56 -16.88 -49.43
C LEU A 29 2.48 -18.37 -49.71
N ARG A 30 1.27 -18.91 -49.87
CA ARG A 30 1.07 -20.32 -50.20
C ARG A 30 0.48 -20.50 -51.58
N ASN A 31 1.07 -21.38 -52.39
CA ASN A 31 0.51 -21.74 -53.67
C ASN A 31 -0.71 -22.65 -53.48
N VAL A 32 -1.88 -22.20 -53.92
CA VAL A 32 -3.16 -22.94 -53.82
C VAL A 32 -3.30 -23.98 -54.93
N MET A 33 -2.47 -23.88 -55.98
CA MET A 33 -2.52 -24.80 -57.13
C MET A 33 -1.84 -26.13 -56.80
N TYR A 34 -2.55 -27.23 -57.09
CA TYR A 34 -2.07 -28.60 -56.85
C TYR A 34 -1.03 -29.08 -57.86
N THR A 35 -1.07 -28.58 -59.09
CA THR A 35 -0.32 -29.15 -60.21
C THR A 35 0.66 -28.19 -60.87
N MET A 36 0.55 -26.88 -60.62
CA MET A 36 1.31 -25.86 -61.35
C MET A 36 2.04 -24.90 -60.41
N PRO A 37 3.31 -24.55 -60.69
CA PRO A 37 4.02 -23.53 -59.94
C PRO A 37 3.50 -22.14 -60.31
N VAL A 38 3.51 -21.24 -59.32
CA VAL A 38 3.01 -19.87 -59.45
C VAL A 38 4.16 -18.90 -59.21
N ALA A 39 4.37 -17.97 -60.14
CA ALA A 39 5.27 -16.85 -59.94
C ALA A 39 4.53 -15.70 -59.27
N PHE A 40 5.19 -15.05 -58.32
CA PHE A 40 4.63 -13.92 -57.60
C PHE A 40 5.55 -12.69 -57.67
N ARG A 41 4.95 -11.51 -57.50
CA ARG A 41 5.67 -10.26 -57.32
C ARG A 41 4.87 -9.36 -56.38
N ILE A 42 5.49 -8.91 -55.30
CA ILE A 42 4.90 -7.94 -54.38
C ILE A 42 5.50 -6.56 -54.63
N GLN A 43 4.65 -5.54 -54.68
CA GLN A 43 5.06 -4.16 -54.80
C GLN A 43 4.29 -3.28 -53.82
N ALA A 44 5.01 -2.63 -52.90
CA ALA A 44 4.46 -1.52 -52.13
C ALA A 44 4.24 -0.31 -53.05
N LEU A 45 3.11 0.39 -52.91
CA LEU A 45 2.89 1.64 -53.63
C LEU A 45 3.90 2.71 -53.19
N ASN A 46 4.21 2.76 -51.89
CA ASN A 46 5.19 3.68 -51.33
C ASN A 46 6.57 3.02 -51.14
N LYS A 47 7.37 3.00 -52.22
CA LYS A 47 8.67 2.29 -52.27
C LYS A 47 9.75 2.85 -51.35
N THR A 48 9.61 4.09 -50.88
CA THR A 48 10.58 4.72 -49.99
C THR A 48 10.42 4.25 -48.54
N ARG A 49 9.22 3.82 -48.16
CA ARG A 49 8.89 3.38 -46.80
C ARG A 49 9.04 1.88 -46.55
N TYR A 50 8.96 1.05 -47.59
CA TYR A 50 9.00 -0.40 -47.44
C TYR A 50 10.08 -1.06 -48.31
N THR A 51 10.71 -2.08 -47.76
CA THR A 51 11.57 -3.02 -48.50
C THR A 51 11.04 -4.42 -48.32
N ILE A 52 10.93 -5.18 -49.42
CA ILE A 52 10.31 -6.50 -49.44
C ILE A 52 11.33 -7.52 -49.91
N LYS A 53 11.54 -8.59 -49.15
CA LYS A 53 12.50 -9.65 -49.45
C LYS A 53 11.89 -11.04 -49.22
N PRO A 54 11.80 -11.91 -50.24
CA PRO A 54 12.03 -11.64 -51.67
C PRO A 54 10.89 -10.81 -52.29
N GLN A 55 11.23 -9.90 -53.20
CA GLN A 55 10.23 -9.08 -53.92
C GLN A 55 9.45 -9.88 -54.97
N SER A 56 10.06 -10.92 -55.53
CA SER A 56 9.47 -11.82 -56.52
C SER A 56 10.10 -13.20 -56.39
N GLY A 57 9.37 -14.24 -56.75
CA GLY A 57 9.87 -15.61 -56.75
C GLY A 57 8.89 -16.58 -57.39
N ILE A 58 9.24 -17.87 -57.36
CA ILE A 58 8.41 -18.96 -57.86
C ILE A 58 8.10 -19.91 -56.71
N ILE A 59 6.81 -20.20 -56.49
CA ILE A 59 6.35 -21.10 -55.45
C ILE A 59 5.88 -22.40 -56.11
N SER A 60 6.50 -23.52 -55.71
CA SER A 60 6.10 -24.87 -56.14
C SER A 60 4.63 -25.17 -55.80
N PRO A 61 3.99 -26.13 -56.49
CA PRO A 61 2.64 -26.57 -56.15
C PRO A 61 2.54 -26.95 -54.66
N LEU A 62 1.51 -26.46 -53.97
CA LEU A 62 1.26 -26.64 -52.53
C LEU A 62 2.36 -26.17 -51.57
N ALA A 63 3.44 -25.56 -52.07
CA ALA A 63 4.51 -25.02 -51.24
C ALA A 63 4.15 -23.64 -50.68
N ALA A 64 4.84 -23.26 -49.62
CA ALA A 64 4.75 -21.94 -49.01
C ALA A 64 6.11 -21.25 -49.04
N LEU A 65 6.10 -19.93 -49.11
CA LEU A 65 7.30 -19.09 -49.08
C LEU A 65 7.02 -17.89 -48.19
N THR A 66 7.94 -17.60 -47.27
CA THR A 66 7.86 -16.46 -46.37
C THR A 66 8.51 -15.23 -47.01
N VAL A 67 7.83 -14.10 -46.88
CA VAL A 67 8.30 -12.79 -47.34
C VAL A 67 8.45 -11.87 -46.15
N GLU A 68 9.63 -11.27 -46.03
CA GLU A 68 9.92 -10.23 -45.04
C GLU A 68 9.56 -8.86 -45.61
N ILE A 69 8.70 -8.12 -44.91
CA ILE A 69 8.36 -6.73 -45.19
C ILE A 69 9.02 -5.86 -44.13
N THR A 70 10.07 -5.14 -44.51
CA THR A 70 10.78 -4.18 -43.65
C THR A 70 10.19 -2.78 -43.85
N TYR A 71 9.87 -2.10 -42.74
CA TYR A 71 9.46 -0.68 -42.73
C TYR A 71 10.63 0.22 -42.34
N HIS A 72 10.80 1.33 -43.06
CA HIS A 72 11.81 2.36 -42.79
C HIS A 72 11.17 3.56 -42.12
N LEU A 73 11.49 3.76 -40.83
CA LEU A 73 11.12 4.96 -40.09
C LEU A 73 11.84 6.19 -40.65
N SER A 74 11.12 7.30 -40.74
CA SER A 74 11.65 8.62 -41.10
C SER A 74 12.77 9.02 -40.13
N LEU A 75 13.88 9.58 -40.61
CA LEU A 75 14.99 10.03 -39.75
C LEU A 75 14.46 10.99 -38.67
N GLY A 76 14.57 10.59 -37.41
CA GLY A 76 14.15 11.37 -36.24
C GLY A 76 12.76 11.04 -35.69
N SER A 77 11.96 10.20 -36.34
CA SER A 77 10.67 9.73 -35.80
C SER A 77 10.82 8.41 -35.05
N LEU A 78 10.22 8.33 -33.86
CA LEU A 78 10.13 7.11 -33.05
C LEU A 78 8.86 6.30 -33.33
N LEU A 79 7.89 6.90 -34.04
CA LEU A 79 6.61 6.29 -34.40
C LEU A 79 6.33 6.42 -35.90
N PRO A 80 5.52 5.51 -36.50
CA PRO A 80 4.98 5.69 -37.84
C PRO A 80 4.07 6.94 -37.94
N GLU A 81 3.89 7.47 -39.14
CA GLU A 81 3.01 8.64 -39.38
C GLU A 81 1.52 8.34 -39.12
N THR A 82 1.11 7.09 -39.33
CA THR A 82 -0.22 6.55 -39.05
C THR A 82 -0.04 5.23 -38.34
N PHE A 83 -0.69 5.07 -37.19
CA PHE A 83 -0.68 3.85 -36.37
C PHE A 83 -2.04 3.71 -35.66
N PRO A 84 -2.49 2.49 -35.34
CA PRO A 84 -1.81 1.21 -35.52
C PRO A 84 -1.90 0.67 -36.96
N HIS A 85 -2.88 1.11 -37.75
CA HIS A 85 -3.04 0.69 -39.15
C HIS A 85 -2.29 1.60 -40.11
N SER A 86 -1.63 1.01 -41.10
CA SER A 86 -1.06 1.74 -42.21
C SER A 86 -2.08 1.97 -43.32
N GLU A 87 -2.14 3.19 -43.85
CA GLU A 87 -2.89 3.54 -45.07
C GLU A 87 -2.16 3.08 -46.36
N ASP A 88 -0.98 2.48 -46.25
CA ASP A 88 -0.21 2.02 -47.40
C ASP A 88 -0.79 0.73 -47.99
N SER A 89 -0.88 0.71 -49.32
CA SER A 89 -1.36 -0.46 -50.08
C SER A 89 -0.22 -1.21 -50.75
N PHE A 90 -0.42 -2.52 -50.87
CA PHE A 90 0.50 -3.44 -51.53
C PHE A 90 -0.24 -4.15 -52.66
N LEU A 91 0.47 -4.38 -53.76
CA LEU A 91 -0.03 -5.14 -54.90
C LEU A 91 0.72 -6.46 -55.00
N LEU A 92 0.01 -7.57 -54.90
CA LEU A 92 0.50 -8.92 -55.14
C LEU A 92 0.06 -9.35 -56.54
N HIS A 93 1.01 -9.42 -57.46
CA HIS A 93 0.80 -9.99 -58.79
C HIS A 93 1.14 -11.47 -58.76
N SER A 94 0.25 -12.30 -59.30
CA SER A 94 0.47 -13.75 -59.42
C SER A 94 0.13 -14.26 -60.82
N VAL A 95 0.96 -15.18 -61.32
CA VAL A 95 0.86 -15.74 -62.67
C VAL A 95 1.24 -17.22 -62.62
N VAL A 96 0.45 -18.07 -63.28
CA VAL A 96 0.80 -19.50 -63.44
C VAL A 96 1.95 -19.64 -64.43
N VAL A 97 2.97 -20.43 -64.09
CA VAL A 97 4.15 -20.64 -64.96
C VAL A 97 4.39 -22.13 -65.23
N PRO A 98 3.68 -22.73 -66.20
CA PRO A 98 3.88 -24.13 -66.56
C PRO A 98 5.31 -24.37 -67.05
N GLY A 99 6.05 -25.29 -66.42
CA GLY A 99 7.38 -25.73 -66.86
C GLY A 99 8.58 -25.03 -66.21
N ALA A 100 8.38 -24.13 -65.24
CA ALA A 100 9.48 -23.62 -64.42
C ALA A 100 9.95 -24.71 -63.43
N ALA A 101 11.03 -25.42 -63.77
CA ALA A 101 11.67 -26.38 -62.86
C ALA A 101 12.54 -25.62 -61.84
N ILE A 102 12.16 -25.65 -60.56
CA ILE A 102 12.97 -25.12 -59.46
C ILE A 102 14.19 -26.04 -59.33
N LYS A 103 15.36 -25.59 -59.79
CA LYS A 103 16.55 -26.46 -59.83
C LYS A 103 17.33 -26.51 -58.54
N ASP A 104 17.13 -25.60 -57.59
CA ASP A 104 17.70 -25.67 -56.24
C ASP A 104 16.91 -24.77 -55.28
N ALA A 105 16.91 -25.10 -53.99
CA ALA A 105 16.25 -24.31 -52.93
C ALA A 105 16.83 -22.89 -52.76
N THR A 106 17.95 -22.58 -53.41
CA THR A 106 18.55 -21.23 -53.48
C THR A 106 18.15 -20.46 -54.73
N SER A 107 17.67 -21.14 -55.78
CA SER A 107 17.22 -20.54 -57.07
C SER A 107 15.79 -19.98 -57.03
N CYS A 108 15.03 -20.25 -55.96
CA CYS A 108 13.70 -19.67 -55.76
C CYS A 108 13.71 -18.17 -55.44
N MET A 109 14.90 -17.62 -55.13
CA MET A 109 15.13 -16.22 -54.78
C MET A 109 15.57 -15.35 -55.97
N ASP A 110 15.73 -15.94 -57.16
CA ASP A 110 16.11 -15.19 -58.36
C ASP A 110 14.96 -14.28 -58.84
N SER A 111 15.31 -13.04 -59.19
CA SER A 111 14.36 -12.04 -59.66
C SER A 111 13.60 -12.54 -60.89
N VAL A 112 12.30 -12.74 -60.76
CA VAL A 112 11.44 -13.18 -61.86
C VAL A 112 11.38 -12.07 -62.92
N PRO A 113 11.53 -12.38 -64.22
CA PRO A 113 11.47 -11.37 -65.27
C PRO A 113 10.17 -10.55 -65.22
N SER A 114 10.29 -9.22 -65.28
CA SER A 114 9.15 -8.29 -65.19
C SER A 114 8.09 -8.53 -66.26
N ASP A 115 8.50 -9.05 -67.42
CA ASP A 115 7.64 -9.29 -68.58
C ASP A 115 6.58 -10.37 -68.33
N TRP A 116 6.79 -11.23 -67.33
CA TRP A 116 5.81 -12.26 -66.98
C TRP A 116 4.53 -11.66 -66.38
N PHE A 117 4.62 -10.46 -65.81
CA PHE A 117 3.51 -9.77 -65.16
C PHE A 117 2.84 -8.71 -66.06
N THR A 118 3.40 -8.42 -67.25
CA THR A 118 2.89 -7.39 -68.19
C THR A 118 2.41 -7.98 -69.52
N ASN A 119 2.73 -9.24 -69.81
CA ASN A 119 2.40 -9.87 -71.09
C ASN A 119 0.90 -10.19 -71.19
N ARG A 120 0.21 -9.54 -72.15
CA ARG A 120 -1.23 -9.70 -72.42
C ARG A 120 -1.67 -11.14 -72.76
N LYS A 121 -0.74 -12.05 -73.02
CA LYS A 121 -1.01 -13.47 -73.30
C LYS A 121 -1.19 -14.32 -72.03
N LYS A 122 -0.81 -13.83 -70.85
CA LYS A 122 -0.93 -14.55 -69.57
C LYS A 122 -2.00 -13.89 -68.70
N GLN A 123 -2.84 -14.69 -68.03
CA GLN A 123 -3.79 -14.18 -67.05
C GLN A 123 -3.05 -13.83 -65.75
N VAL A 124 -2.97 -12.55 -65.44
CA VAL A 124 -2.35 -12.02 -64.22
C VAL A 124 -3.43 -11.75 -63.20
N PHE A 125 -3.28 -12.29 -62.00
CA PHE A 125 -4.15 -12.02 -60.87
C PHE A 125 -3.49 -10.99 -59.96
N ILE A 126 -4.24 -9.94 -59.63
CA ILE A 126 -3.78 -8.84 -58.77
C ILE A 126 -4.60 -8.89 -57.48
N ASP A 127 -3.93 -9.03 -56.35
CA ASP A 127 -4.53 -8.90 -55.03
C ASP A 127 -3.98 -7.64 -54.35
N SER A 128 -4.87 -6.83 -53.78
CA SER A 128 -4.54 -5.61 -53.02
C SER A 128 -4.90 -5.74 -51.53
N GLY A 129 -5.17 -6.96 -51.07
CA GLY A 129 -5.69 -7.20 -49.73
C GLY A 129 -4.65 -7.16 -48.61
N ILE A 130 -3.36 -7.08 -48.91
CA ILE A 130 -2.30 -7.05 -47.88
C ILE A 130 -2.37 -5.72 -47.12
N LYS A 131 -2.60 -5.80 -45.81
CA LYS A 131 -2.62 -4.67 -44.88
C LYS A 131 -1.46 -4.78 -43.91
N VAL A 132 -0.98 -3.64 -43.43
CA VAL A 132 0.09 -3.57 -42.42
C VAL A 132 -0.48 -2.99 -41.14
N MET A 133 -0.20 -3.65 -40.02
CA MET A 133 -0.41 -3.14 -38.68
C MET A 133 0.94 -2.97 -38.00
N PHE A 134 1.16 -1.84 -37.36
CA PHE A 134 2.34 -1.62 -36.55
C PHE A 134 2.05 -2.09 -35.12
N VAL A 135 2.89 -3.01 -34.65
CA VAL A 135 2.85 -3.55 -33.28
C VAL A 135 4.17 -3.20 -32.58
N GLY A 136 4.17 -3.10 -31.25
CA GLY A 136 5.41 -2.88 -30.50
C GLY A 136 5.22 -2.00 -29.27
N SER A 137 6.22 -2.01 -28.41
CA SER A 137 6.18 -1.31 -27.12
C SER A 137 5.79 0.17 -27.21
N PRO A 138 6.42 1.02 -28.05
CA PRO A 138 6.08 2.44 -28.12
C PRO A 138 4.70 2.71 -28.71
N ILE A 139 4.20 1.84 -29.60
CA ILE A 139 2.87 1.99 -30.21
C ILE A 139 1.81 1.64 -29.18
N LEU A 140 1.97 0.49 -28.51
CA LEU A 140 1.01 0.06 -27.49
C LEU A 140 0.94 1.05 -26.32
N ALA A 141 2.10 1.58 -25.89
CA ALA A 141 2.15 2.65 -24.89
C ALA A 141 1.36 3.89 -25.33
N GLN A 142 1.54 4.35 -26.57
CA GLN A 142 0.82 5.51 -27.09
C GLN A 142 -0.69 5.25 -27.22
N LEU A 143 -1.10 4.06 -27.68
CA LEU A 143 -2.51 3.67 -27.77
C LEU A 143 -3.20 3.61 -26.40
N VAL A 144 -2.49 3.10 -25.39
CA VAL A 144 -2.96 3.11 -24.00
C VAL A 144 -3.08 4.54 -23.50
N MET A 145 -2.11 5.41 -23.82
CA MET A 145 -2.18 6.83 -23.46
C MET A 145 -3.38 7.54 -24.09
N ASP A 146 -3.69 7.24 -25.34
CA ASP A 146 -4.80 7.84 -26.09
C ASP A 146 -6.16 7.20 -25.73
N GLY A 147 -6.15 5.98 -25.18
CA GLY A 147 -7.31 5.28 -24.66
C GLY A 147 -8.15 4.53 -25.72
N PHE A 148 -7.55 4.15 -26.85
CA PHE A 148 -8.24 3.44 -27.93
C PHE A 148 -8.36 1.93 -27.65
N MET A 149 -9.39 1.53 -26.90
CA MET A 149 -9.56 0.14 -26.44
C MET A 149 -9.56 -0.92 -27.56
N ASP A 150 -10.30 -0.68 -28.64
CA ASP A 150 -10.41 -1.65 -29.75
C ASP A 150 -9.06 -1.86 -30.43
N GLU A 151 -8.29 -0.78 -30.62
CA GLU A 151 -6.97 -0.79 -31.22
C GLU A 151 -5.92 -1.47 -30.31
N ILE A 152 -6.00 -1.24 -28.99
CA ILE A 152 -5.16 -1.92 -28.01
C ILE A 152 -5.40 -3.43 -28.08
N ARG A 153 -6.67 -3.87 -28.11
CA ARG A 153 -7.02 -5.29 -28.21
C ARG A 153 -6.50 -5.90 -29.50
N GLU A 154 -6.69 -5.19 -30.62
CA GLU A 154 -6.24 -5.66 -31.93
C GLU A 154 -4.72 -5.82 -31.99
N VAL A 155 -3.97 -4.86 -31.45
CA VAL A 155 -2.49 -4.93 -31.38
C VAL A 155 -2.05 -6.09 -30.49
N LEU A 156 -2.71 -6.34 -29.35
CA LEU A 156 -2.39 -7.45 -28.46
C LEU A 156 -2.69 -8.82 -29.09
N ASP A 157 -3.83 -8.97 -29.76
CA ASP A 157 -4.25 -10.22 -30.43
C ASP A 157 -3.33 -10.59 -31.61
N HIS A 158 -2.81 -9.60 -32.33
CA HIS A 158 -1.94 -9.82 -33.51
C HIS A 158 -0.44 -9.74 -33.20
N SER A 159 -0.07 -9.47 -31.94
CA SER A 159 1.32 -9.44 -31.52
C SER A 159 1.87 -10.86 -31.31
N ASP A 160 3.17 -11.04 -31.61
CA ASP A 160 3.85 -12.29 -31.35
C ASP A 160 3.95 -12.55 -29.82
N PRO A 161 3.47 -13.69 -29.31
CA PRO A 161 3.55 -14.02 -27.89
C PRO A 161 4.98 -14.15 -27.37
N ALA A 162 6.00 -14.31 -28.22
CA ALA A 162 7.39 -14.53 -27.82
C ALA A 162 8.03 -13.38 -27.03
N TRP A 163 7.46 -12.17 -27.05
CA TRP A 163 8.03 -11.01 -26.37
C TRP A 163 7.11 -10.36 -25.33
N ASN A 164 5.98 -11.00 -24.98
CA ASN A 164 4.99 -10.52 -24.00
C ASN A 164 4.57 -9.06 -24.25
N PRO A 165 3.68 -8.80 -25.22
CA PRO A 165 3.26 -7.44 -25.56
C PRO A 165 2.56 -6.72 -24.40
N SER A 166 1.97 -7.48 -23.47
CA SER A 166 1.36 -6.98 -22.24
C SER A 166 2.34 -6.30 -21.28
N ASP A 167 3.64 -6.63 -21.36
CA ASP A 167 4.71 -6.04 -20.54
C ASP A 167 5.44 -4.89 -21.28
N ALA A 168 4.85 -4.40 -22.37
CA ALA A 168 5.38 -3.28 -23.14
C ALA A 168 5.67 -2.06 -22.27
N VAL A 169 6.80 -1.40 -22.53
CA VAL A 169 7.21 -0.18 -21.85
C VAL A 169 7.27 1.01 -22.81
N ASP A 170 6.99 2.19 -22.29
CA ASP A 170 7.15 3.44 -23.03
C ASP A 170 8.63 3.92 -23.08
N PHE A 171 8.86 5.08 -23.68
CA PHE A 171 10.20 5.72 -23.72
C PHE A 171 10.72 6.10 -22.33
N HIS A 172 9.81 6.27 -21.36
CA HIS A 172 10.11 6.52 -19.96
C HIS A 172 10.23 5.23 -19.14
N GLY A 173 10.26 4.04 -19.76
CA GLY A 173 10.39 2.75 -19.07
C GLY A 173 9.23 2.42 -18.13
N GLN A 174 8.07 3.05 -18.31
CA GLN A 174 6.83 2.72 -17.62
C GLN A 174 6.07 1.68 -18.44
N THR A 175 5.59 0.63 -17.79
CA THR A 175 4.75 -0.39 -18.46
C THR A 175 3.42 0.20 -18.89
N VAL A 176 2.82 -0.38 -19.93
CA VAL A 176 1.43 -0.10 -20.34
C VAL A 176 0.42 -0.23 -19.19
N LEU A 177 0.63 -1.18 -18.27
CA LEU A 177 -0.22 -1.33 -17.09
C LEU A 177 -0.14 -0.11 -16.15
N HIS A 178 1.07 0.37 -15.85
CA HIS A 178 1.29 1.61 -15.09
C HIS A 178 0.64 2.83 -15.75
N ILE A 179 0.71 2.95 -17.08
CA ILE A 179 0.08 4.06 -17.81
C ILE A 179 -1.44 4.01 -17.63
N ALA A 180 -2.07 2.84 -17.82
CA ALA A 180 -3.50 2.68 -17.63
C ALA A 180 -3.96 3.01 -16.18
N ILE A 181 -3.13 2.66 -15.18
CA ILE A 181 -3.38 2.94 -13.76
C ILE A 181 -3.25 4.44 -13.45
N THR A 182 -2.23 5.11 -13.98
CA THR A 182 -2.04 6.56 -13.76
C THR A 182 -3.14 7.40 -14.41
N GLN A 183 -3.78 6.88 -15.46
CA GLN A 183 -4.96 7.48 -16.09
C GLN A 183 -6.30 7.11 -15.43
N SER A 184 -6.29 6.28 -14.38
CA SER A 184 -7.50 5.77 -13.71
C SER A 184 -8.47 5.04 -14.66
N ARG A 185 -7.95 4.36 -15.70
CA ARG A 185 -8.75 3.65 -16.70
C ARG A 185 -8.90 2.17 -16.37
N ALA A 186 -9.84 1.87 -15.48
CA ALA A 186 -10.12 0.49 -15.05
C ALA A 186 -10.53 -0.45 -16.20
N ASP A 187 -11.16 0.10 -17.24
CA ASP A 187 -11.53 -0.58 -18.47
C ASP A 187 -10.30 -1.08 -19.25
N ILE A 188 -9.30 -0.23 -19.41
CA ILE A 188 -8.03 -0.59 -20.07
C ILE A 188 -7.22 -1.55 -19.19
N VAL A 189 -7.20 -1.33 -17.86
CA VAL A 189 -6.55 -2.26 -16.93
C VAL A 189 -7.18 -3.65 -17.04
N GLN A 190 -8.50 -3.75 -17.07
CA GLN A 190 -9.19 -5.03 -17.23
C GLN A 190 -8.81 -5.73 -18.53
N LEU A 191 -8.80 -4.99 -19.66
CA LEU A 191 -8.37 -5.52 -20.96
C LEU A 191 -6.93 -6.03 -20.88
N LEU A 192 -6.00 -5.24 -20.35
CA LEU A 192 -4.60 -5.64 -20.23
C LEU A 192 -4.45 -6.90 -19.37
N LEU A 193 -5.19 -7.00 -18.25
CA LEU A 193 -5.18 -8.17 -17.37
C LEU A 193 -5.77 -9.45 -18.01
N GLU A 194 -6.50 -9.36 -19.13
CA GLU A 194 -6.90 -10.55 -19.91
C GLU A 194 -5.70 -11.23 -20.57
N PHE A 195 -4.65 -10.46 -20.89
CA PHE A 195 -3.43 -10.94 -21.56
C PHE A 195 -2.29 -11.29 -20.57
N GLU A 196 -2.62 -11.49 -19.29
CA GLU A 196 -1.70 -11.93 -18.24
C GLU A 196 -0.36 -11.15 -18.16
N PRO A 197 -0.38 -9.80 -18.01
CA PRO A 197 0.82 -9.00 -17.76
C PRO A 197 1.45 -9.38 -16.43
N ASP A 198 2.75 -9.09 -16.30
CA ASP A 198 3.43 -9.17 -15.02
C ASP A 198 2.91 -8.06 -14.07
N VAL A 199 2.05 -8.46 -13.14
CA VAL A 199 1.44 -7.57 -12.13
C VAL A 199 2.43 -7.09 -11.06
N GLU A 200 3.69 -7.58 -11.07
CA GLU A 200 4.75 -7.17 -10.15
C GLU A 200 5.84 -6.34 -10.83
N PHE A 201 5.74 -6.10 -12.14
CA PHE A 201 6.74 -5.33 -12.88
C PHE A 201 6.89 -3.94 -12.27
N GLN A 202 8.12 -3.52 -11.94
CA GLN A 202 8.35 -2.25 -11.26
C GLN A 202 8.60 -1.12 -12.25
N ASP A 203 8.02 0.05 -11.99
CA ASP A 203 8.34 1.26 -12.76
C ASP A 203 9.74 1.81 -12.41
N ARG A 204 10.15 2.91 -13.05
CA ARG A 204 11.43 3.59 -12.74
C ARG A 204 11.53 4.10 -11.30
N SER A 205 10.41 4.34 -10.63
CA SER A 205 10.40 4.73 -9.21
C SER A 205 10.53 3.52 -8.28
N GLY A 206 10.51 2.30 -8.83
CA GLY A 206 10.50 1.06 -8.08
C GLY A 206 9.12 0.71 -7.52
N SER A 207 8.06 1.41 -7.95
CA SER A 207 6.69 1.16 -7.53
C SER A 207 6.11 -0.03 -8.31
N SER A 208 5.34 -0.88 -7.63
CA SER A 208 4.54 -1.90 -8.30
C SER A 208 3.23 -1.32 -8.85
N PRO A 209 2.55 -2.01 -9.78
CA PRO A 209 1.23 -1.60 -10.28
C PRO A 209 0.21 -1.44 -9.14
N LEU A 210 0.25 -2.33 -8.14
CA LEU A 210 -0.63 -2.22 -6.97
C LEU A 210 -0.30 -0.99 -6.12
N GLU A 211 0.98 -0.67 -5.94
CA GLU A 211 1.41 0.57 -5.26
C GLU A 211 0.95 1.82 -6.03
N ALA A 212 1.06 1.82 -7.36
CA ALA A 212 0.56 2.91 -8.21
C ALA A 212 -0.96 3.07 -8.07
N ALA A 213 -1.73 1.98 -8.10
CA ALA A 213 -3.18 2.01 -7.95
C ALA A 213 -3.60 2.48 -6.55
N ALA A 214 -2.88 2.04 -5.52
CA ALA A 214 -3.13 2.45 -4.13
C ALA A 214 -2.84 3.95 -3.91
N ARG A 215 -1.84 4.51 -4.60
CA ARG A 215 -1.53 5.94 -4.57
C ARG A 215 -2.64 6.77 -5.23
N SER A 216 -3.17 6.31 -6.36
CA SER A 216 -4.28 6.98 -7.07
C SER A 216 -5.61 6.87 -6.33
N GLY A 217 -5.79 5.88 -5.45
CA GLY A 217 -7.03 5.67 -4.69
C GLY A 217 -8.10 4.88 -5.45
N GLU A 218 -7.72 4.20 -6.53
CA GLU A 218 -8.66 3.53 -7.44
C GLU A 218 -9.03 2.12 -6.94
N ALA A 219 -10.09 2.04 -6.13
CA ALA A 219 -10.53 0.80 -5.48
C ALA A 219 -10.81 -0.35 -6.47
N LEU A 220 -11.43 -0.06 -7.61
CA LEU A 220 -11.73 -1.06 -8.64
C LEU A 220 -10.45 -1.65 -9.26
N ILE A 221 -9.47 -0.80 -9.55
CA ILE A 221 -8.18 -1.22 -10.09
C ILE A 221 -7.44 -2.09 -9.07
N VAL A 222 -7.44 -1.69 -7.80
CA VAL A 222 -6.88 -2.48 -6.70
C VAL A 222 -7.56 -3.85 -6.59
N GLU A 223 -8.89 -3.92 -6.67
CA GLU A 223 -9.62 -5.18 -6.65
C GLU A 223 -9.24 -6.10 -7.83
N LEU A 224 -9.16 -5.53 -9.04
CA LEU A 224 -8.74 -6.26 -10.24
C LEU A 224 -7.32 -6.83 -10.09
N LEU A 225 -6.36 -6.03 -9.61
CA LEU A 225 -4.98 -6.48 -9.40
C LEU A 225 -4.89 -7.56 -8.32
N LEU A 226 -5.61 -7.40 -7.20
CA LEU A 226 -5.64 -8.39 -6.12
C LEU A 226 -6.33 -9.70 -6.56
N SER A 227 -7.29 -9.64 -7.50
CA SER A 227 -7.90 -10.84 -8.08
C SER A 227 -6.89 -11.69 -8.87
N ARG A 228 -5.85 -11.05 -9.41
CA ARG A 228 -4.73 -11.67 -10.13
C ARG A 228 -3.53 -12.00 -9.23
N ARG A 229 -3.74 -12.04 -7.92
CA ARG A 229 -2.72 -12.37 -6.90
C ARG A 229 -1.54 -11.39 -6.85
N ALA A 230 -1.76 -10.12 -7.15
CA ALA A 230 -0.77 -9.09 -6.89
C ALA A 230 -0.35 -9.09 -5.41
N SER A 231 0.95 -8.91 -5.16
CA SER A 231 1.54 -8.88 -3.82
C SER A 231 1.06 -7.67 -3.04
N THR A 232 0.53 -7.92 -1.83
CA THR A 232 0.14 -6.86 -0.89
C THR A 232 1.33 -6.24 -0.16
N GLU A 233 2.51 -6.84 -0.27
CA GLU A 233 3.72 -6.42 0.43
C GLU A 233 4.48 -5.32 -0.33
N ARG A 234 5.26 -4.54 0.42
CA ARG A 234 6.09 -3.45 -0.13
C ARG A 234 7.14 -4.02 -1.08
N SER A 235 7.26 -3.40 -2.26
CA SER A 235 8.36 -3.65 -3.19
C SER A 235 9.72 -3.27 -2.56
N GLN A 236 10.77 -4.07 -2.78
CA GLN A 236 12.07 -3.83 -2.17
C GLN A 236 12.67 -2.46 -2.52
N SER A 237 12.44 -2.00 -3.75
CA SER A 237 12.87 -0.69 -4.28
C SER A 237 12.03 0.48 -3.78
N SER A 238 10.77 0.22 -3.42
CA SER A 238 9.83 1.25 -3.02
C SER A 238 10.02 1.67 -1.56
N THR A 239 9.86 2.97 -1.29
CA THR A 239 9.89 3.51 0.08
C THR A 239 8.63 3.13 0.85
N TRP A 240 7.50 3.05 0.16
CA TRP A 240 6.17 2.86 0.72
C TRP A 240 5.46 1.66 0.07
N GLY A 241 4.89 0.78 0.90
CA GLY A 241 4.06 -0.32 0.40
C GLY A 241 2.64 0.13 0.03
N PRO A 242 1.83 -0.75 -0.59
CA PRO A 242 0.45 -0.43 -0.99
C PRO A 242 -0.41 0.09 0.16
N ILE A 243 -0.31 -0.54 1.34
CA ILE A 243 -1.06 -0.16 2.54
C ILE A 243 -0.66 1.23 3.06
N HIS A 244 0.62 1.60 2.92
CA HIS A 244 1.15 2.89 3.33
C HIS A 244 0.63 4.02 2.42
N LEU A 245 0.63 3.77 1.11
CA LEU A 245 0.12 4.71 0.11
C LEU A 245 -1.38 4.92 0.27
N ALA A 246 -2.15 3.85 0.52
CA ALA A 246 -3.57 3.95 0.80
C ALA A 246 -3.87 4.74 2.09
N ALA A 247 -3.11 4.48 3.15
CA ALA A 247 -3.28 5.18 4.43
C ALA A 247 -2.89 6.67 4.35
N GLY A 248 -1.75 6.99 3.72
CA GLY A 248 -1.28 8.36 3.51
C GLY A 248 -2.07 9.14 2.44
N GLY A 249 -2.80 8.45 1.56
CA GLY A 249 -3.75 9.10 0.65
C GLY A 249 -5.14 9.31 1.26
N GLY A 250 -5.43 8.75 2.45
CA GLY A 250 -6.76 8.76 3.03
C GLY A 250 -7.77 7.87 2.31
N HIS A 251 -7.31 6.92 1.48
CA HIS A 251 -8.14 6.08 0.61
C HIS A 251 -8.74 4.90 1.39
N PHE A 252 -9.82 5.18 2.14
CA PHE A 252 -10.46 4.20 3.03
C PHE A 252 -10.85 2.88 2.36
N GLU A 253 -11.47 2.92 1.17
CA GLU A 253 -11.93 1.69 0.52
C GLU A 253 -10.77 0.84 -0.01
N VAL A 254 -9.72 1.47 -0.54
CA VAL A 254 -8.49 0.78 -0.95
C VAL A 254 -7.84 0.12 0.26
N LEU A 255 -7.72 0.85 1.38
CA LEU A 255 -7.15 0.35 2.61
C LEU A 255 -7.93 -0.86 3.15
N ARG A 256 -9.27 -0.78 3.11
CA ARG A 256 -10.17 -1.88 3.49
C ARG A 256 -9.99 -3.11 2.63
N LEU A 257 -9.89 -2.94 1.31
CA LEU A 257 -9.67 -4.04 0.37
C LEU A 257 -8.32 -4.72 0.60
N LEU A 258 -7.25 -3.96 0.80
CA LEU A 258 -5.91 -4.48 1.08
C LEU A 258 -5.89 -5.32 2.37
N LEU A 259 -6.45 -4.81 3.45
CA LEU A 259 -6.54 -5.54 4.73
C LEU A 259 -7.38 -6.81 4.61
N LEU A 260 -8.50 -6.76 3.89
CA LEU A 260 -9.37 -7.92 3.67
C LEU A 260 -8.68 -9.02 2.84
N LYS A 261 -7.73 -8.65 1.97
CA LYS A 261 -6.91 -9.58 1.18
C LYS A 261 -5.62 -10.03 1.90
N GLY A 262 -5.45 -9.66 3.17
CA GLY A 262 -4.36 -10.16 4.01
C GLY A 262 -3.10 -9.31 4.02
N ALA A 263 -3.18 -8.03 3.63
CA ALA A 263 -2.06 -7.10 3.78
C ALA A 263 -1.66 -6.98 5.26
N ASN A 264 -0.36 -7.00 5.54
CA ASN A 264 0.15 -6.83 6.89
C ASN A 264 -0.06 -5.38 7.40
N ALA A 265 -0.94 -5.21 8.38
CA ALA A 265 -1.24 -3.92 9.00
C ALA A 265 -0.01 -3.27 9.70
N ASN A 266 0.96 -4.10 10.09
CA ASN A 266 2.21 -3.70 10.76
C ASN A 266 3.41 -3.68 9.81
N ALA A 267 3.17 -3.69 8.49
CA ALA A 267 4.23 -3.50 7.52
C ALA A 267 4.96 -2.17 7.78
N LEU A 268 6.27 -2.15 7.53
CA LEU A 268 7.12 -0.98 7.75
C LEU A 268 7.55 -0.38 6.41
N THR A 269 7.53 0.95 6.34
CA THR A 269 8.19 1.72 5.29
C THR A 269 9.71 1.63 5.42
N ARG A 270 10.44 2.11 4.42
CA ARG A 270 11.90 2.25 4.51
C ARG A 270 12.35 3.13 5.69
N ASP A 271 11.51 4.10 6.06
CA ASP A 271 11.72 5.01 7.20
C ASP A 271 11.22 4.43 8.54
N GLY A 272 10.74 3.18 8.54
CA GLY A 272 10.21 2.50 9.73
C GLY A 272 8.84 2.96 10.17
N ASN A 273 8.11 3.76 9.37
CA ASN A 273 6.73 4.12 9.67
C ASN A 273 5.80 2.94 9.37
N THR A 274 4.72 2.82 10.13
CA THR A 274 3.60 1.90 9.79
C THR A 274 2.51 2.66 9.04
N ALA A 275 1.54 1.95 8.45
CA ALA A 275 0.35 2.56 7.88
C ALA A 275 -0.42 3.42 8.91
N LEU A 276 -0.39 3.04 10.19
CA LEU A 276 -1.04 3.80 11.27
C LEU A 276 -0.34 5.14 11.54
N HIS A 277 0.99 5.23 11.41
CA HIS A 277 1.70 6.52 11.53
C HIS A 277 1.20 7.50 10.45
N LEU A 278 1.11 7.03 9.20
CA LEU A 278 0.67 7.84 8.06
C LEU A 278 -0.81 8.24 8.17
N ALA A 279 -1.68 7.31 8.59
CA ALA A 279 -3.09 7.62 8.81
C ALA A 279 -3.30 8.69 9.90
N VAL A 280 -2.46 8.69 10.93
CA VAL A 280 -2.48 9.71 11.98
C VAL A 280 -1.96 11.05 11.46
N GLU A 281 -0.88 11.04 10.68
CA GLU A 281 -0.29 12.23 10.06
C GLU A 281 -1.31 13.00 9.20
N GLU A 282 -2.07 12.25 8.39
CA GLU A 282 -3.13 12.77 7.52
C GLU A 282 -4.45 13.04 8.24
N ARG A 283 -4.53 12.82 9.56
CA ARG A 283 -5.74 12.98 10.38
C ARG A 283 -6.92 12.11 9.92
N GLY A 284 -6.62 10.99 9.24
CA GLY A 284 -7.59 10.02 8.72
C GLY A 284 -8.13 9.09 9.80
N ARG A 285 -9.11 9.57 10.58
CA ARG A 285 -9.69 8.83 11.72
C ARG A 285 -10.30 7.49 11.34
N ASP A 286 -10.98 7.43 10.20
CA ASP A 286 -11.64 6.20 9.74
C ASP A 286 -10.60 5.17 9.30
N SER A 287 -9.53 5.61 8.61
CA SER A 287 -8.38 4.78 8.26
C SER A 287 -7.65 4.26 9.50
N ALA A 288 -7.42 5.11 10.50
CA ALA A 288 -6.80 4.71 11.77
C ALA A 288 -7.67 3.70 12.53
N ARG A 289 -8.99 3.92 12.62
CA ARG A 289 -9.92 2.98 13.24
C ARG A 289 -9.91 1.61 12.55
N LEU A 290 -9.92 1.61 11.22
CA LEU A 290 -9.88 0.40 10.41
C LEU A 290 -8.57 -0.38 10.64
N LEU A 291 -7.44 0.31 10.64
CA LEU A 291 -6.13 -0.29 10.91
C LEU A 291 -6.08 -0.94 12.29
N LEU A 292 -6.50 -0.23 13.33
CA LEU A 292 -6.54 -0.76 14.71
C LEU A 292 -7.48 -1.96 14.83
N ALA A 293 -8.67 -1.88 14.22
CA ALA A 293 -9.62 -3.00 14.18
C ALA A 293 -9.06 -4.22 13.42
N SER A 294 -8.14 -4.02 12.48
CA SER A 294 -7.45 -5.08 11.74
C SER A 294 -6.19 -5.62 12.43
N GLY A 295 -5.89 -5.19 13.66
CA GLY A 295 -4.75 -5.66 14.43
C GLY A 295 -3.45 -4.86 14.24
N ALA A 296 -3.54 -3.61 13.79
CA ALA A 296 -2.39 -2.71 13.77
C ALA A 296 -1.92 -2.39 15.20
N GLU A 297 -0.61 -2.50 15.44
CA GLU A 297 0.01 -2.16 16.72
C GLU A 297 0.23 -0.65 16.83
N ALA A 298 -0.34 -0.03 17.87
CA ALA A 298 -0.23 1.41 18.12
C ALA A 298 1.08 1.85 18.79
N ASP A 299 1.94 0.90 19.15
CA ASP A 299 3.16 1.13 19.95
C ASP A 299 4.45 1.01 19.13
N ILE A 300 4.34 0.70 17.84
CA ILE A 300 5.49 0.62 16.94
C ILE A 300 6.13 2.01 16.83
N ARG A 301 7.46 2.04 16.86
CA ARG A 301 8.26 3.26 16.78
C ARG A 301 8.87 3.40 15.39
N ASN A 302 8.82 4.60 14.82
CA ASN A 302 9.47 4.87 13.56
C ASN A 302 11.01 4.91 13.66
N ASN A 303 11.72 4.76 12.53
CA ASN A 303 13.18 4.77 12.54
C ASN A 303 13.77 6.18 12.54
N GLY A 304 13.01 7.22 12.22
CA GLY A 304 13.46 8.62 12.26
C GLY A 304 13.68 9.08 13.70
N ASP A 305 12.59 9.52 14.33
CA ASP A 305 12.58 10.11 15.68
C ASP A 305 12.30 9.08 16.79
N GLY A 306 11.93 7.85 16.43
CA GLY A 306 11.45 6.86 17.39
C GLY A 306 10.06 7.17 17.94
N ASP A 307 9.29 7.98 17.21
CA ASP A 307 7.94 8.38 17.57
C ASP A 307 6.97 7.23 17.31
N THR A 308 5.96 7.10 18.17
CA THR A 308 4.80 6.24 17.95
C THR A 308 3.67 7.04 17.31
N PRO A 309 2.61 6.40 16.76
CA PRO A 309 1.43 7.10 16.28
C PRO A 309 0.84 8.07 17.32
N LEU A 310 0.92 7.74 18.61
CA LEU A 310 0.48 8.62 19.70
C LEU A 310 1.36 9.89 19.85
N HIS A 311 2.68 9.79 19.62
CA HIS A 311 3.57 10.95 19.60
C HIS A 311 3.20 11.91 18.46
N ILE A 312 2.94 11.37 17.26
CA ILE A 312 2.52 12.15 16.09
C ILE A 312 1.15 12.81 16.35
N ALA A 313 0.17 12.06 16.84
CA ALA A 313 -1.15 12.60 17.19
C ALA A 313 -1.05 13.74 18.23
N ALA A 314 -0.14 13.60 19.20
CA ALA A 314 0.12 14.60 20.22
C ALA A 314 0.79 15.86 19.66
N GLY A 315 1.74 15.74 18.73
CA GLY A 315 2.36 16.87 18.04
C GLY A 315 1.39 17.61 17.12
N LEU A 316 0.44 16.90 16.52
CA LEU A 316 -0.59 17.49 15.65
C LEU A 316 -1.72 18.19 16.43
N GLY A 317 -1.91 17.86 17.70
CA GLY A 317 -3.01 18.43 18.50
C GLY A 317 -4.37 17.74 18.29
N ASP A 318 -4.44 16.56 17.66
CA ASP A 318 -5.73 15.90 17.36
C ASP A 318 -6.26 15.11 18.56
N GLU A 319 -7.08 15.77 19.38
CA GLU A 319 -7.68 15.22 20.60
C GLU A 319 -8.48 13.94 20.34
N ASN A 320 -9.19 13.88 19.22
CA ASN A 320 -10.02 12.72 18.91
C ASN A 320 -9.17 11.52 18.48
N MET A 321 -8.07 11.77 17.76
CA MET A 321 -7.12 10.71 17.40
C MET A 321 -6.40 10.19 18.65
N VAL A 322 -5.97 11.08 19.55
CA VAL A 322 -5.38 10.70 20.84
C VAL A 322 -6.35 9.85 21.66
N LYS A 323 -7.62 10.27 21.79
CA LYS A 323 -8.65 9.47 22.49
C LYS A 323 -8.87 8.11 21.85
N LEU A 324 -8.88 8.04 20.52
CA LEU A 324 -9.05 6.79 19.78
C LEU A 324 -7.88 5.84 20.01
N LEU A 325 -6.63 6.32 19.90
CA LEU A 325 -5.45 5.51 20.15
C LEU A 325 -5.39 5.01 21.60
N LEU A 326 -5.71 5.87 22.58
CA LEU A 326 -5.75 5.48 23.99
C LEU A 326 -6.88 4.49 24.29
N HIS A 327 -8.04 4.63 23.62
CA HIS A 327 -9.16 3.68 23.75
C HIS A 327 -8.77 2.29 23.23
N GLU A 328 -8.01 2.22 22.14
CA GLU A 328 -7.49 0.97 21.56
C GLU A 328 -6.22 0.45 22.26
N GLY A 329 -5.84 1.02 23.41
CA GLY A 329 -4.78 0.50 24.27
C GLY A 329 -3.36 0.99 23.96
N ALA A 330 -3.19 2.07 23.20
CA ALA A 330 -1.86 2.64 22.94
C ALA A 330 -1.15 3.06 24.24
N ASN A 331 0.12 2.69 24.36
CA ASN A 331 0.92 3.01 25.54
C ASN A 331 1.43 4.45 25.50
N LYS A 332 0.94 5.26 26.43
CA LYS A 332 1.29 6.67 26.57
C LYS A 332 2.66 6.93 27.19
N ASP A 333 3.32 5.94 27.77
CA ASP A 333 4.58 6.11 28.52
C ASP A 333 5.82 5.78 27.66
N ILE A 334 5.63 5.43 26.39
CA ILE A 334 6.71 5.18 25.44
C ILE A 334 7.49 6.47 25.23
N ARG A 335 8.83 6.36 25.23
CA ARG A 335 9.74 7.47 24.96
C ARG A 335 10.31 7.37 23.56
N ASN A 336 10.31 8.49 22.83
CA ASN A 336 10.99 8.58 21.55
C ASN A 336 12.53 8.63 21.72
N LYS A 337 13.30 8.77 20.63
CA LYS A 337 14.78 8.83 20.71
C LYS A 337 15.30 10.03 21.48
N ASN A 338 14.50 11.10 21.54
CA ASN A 338 14.81 12.30 22.33
C ASN A 338 14.46 12.13 23.81
N GLY A 339 13.98 10.95 24.23
CA GLY A 339 13.57 10.65 25.59
C GLY A 339 12.25 11.31 26.00
N LYS A 340 11.52 11.91 25.05
CA LYS A 340 10.25 12.61 25.25
C LYS A 340 9.09 11.64 25.13
N ILE A 341 8.08 11.85 25.95
CA ILE A 341 6.80 11.14 25.90
C ILE A 341 5.82 11.95 25.03
N ALA A 342 4.74 11.34 24.51
CA ALA A 342 3.70 12.03 23.76
C ALA A 342 3.17 13.32 24.47
N CYS A 343 3.10 13.30 25.79
CA CYS A 343 2.74 14.48 26.58
C CYS A 343 3.77 15.63 26.50
N ASP A 344 5.06 15.31 26.49
CA ASP A 344 6.13 16.31 26.39
C ASP A 344 6.10 16.97 25.01
N ILE A 345 5.80 16.19 23.97
CA ILE A 345 5.58 16.70 22.61
C ILE A 345 4.36 17.63 22.59
N ALA A 346 3.22 17.20 23.13
CA ALA A 346 2.05 18.08 23.23
C ALA A 346 2.35 19.38 23.97
N ALA A 347 3.22 19.35 24.99
CA ALA A 347 3.66 20.54 25.72
C ALA A 347 4.53 21.48 24.88
N GLU A 348 5.47 20.93 24.13
CA GLU A 348 6.37 21.67 23.25
C GLU A 348 5.62 22.40 22.13
N TYR A 349 4.61 21.75 21.56
CA TYR A 349 3.75 22.35 20.53
C TYR A 349 2.60 23.19 21.11
N GLY A 350 2.46 23.28 22.44
CA GLY A 350 1.48 24.14 23.11
C GLY A 350 0.04 23.62 23.09
N HIS A 351 -0.17 22.31 22.87
CA HIS A 351 -1.49 21.69 22.76
C HIS A 351 -2.10 21.41 24.13
N THR A 352 -2.52 22.48 24.81
CA THR A 352 -3.00 22.41 26.20
C THR A 352 -4.23 21.51 26.41
N ARG A 353 -5.09 21.38 25.40
CA ARG A 353 -6.28 20.53 25.43
C ARG A 353 -5.95 19.04 25.48
N LEU A 354 -4.79 18.66 24.93
CA LEU A 354 -4.33 17.27 24.98
C LEU A 354 -3.79 16.88 26.35
N PHE A 355 -3.41 17.84 27.21
CA PHE A 355 -2.99 17.51 28.57
C PHE A 355 -4.11 16.87 29.37
N ASP A 356 -5.36 17.28 29.16
CA ASP A 356 -6.46 16.60 29.82
C ASP A 356 -6.52 15.14 29.37
N ALA A 357 -6.39 14.84 28.07
CA ALA A 357 -6.42 13.47 27.54
C ALA A 357 -5.16 12.62 27.84
N LEU A 358 -3.96 13.21 27.79
CA LEU A 358 -2.66 12.55 27.97
C LEU A 358 -2.21 12.51 29.44
N ARG A 359 -2.58 13.52 30.24
CA ARG A 359 -2.23 13.69 31.68
C ARG A 359 -3.45 13.57 32.60
N LEU A 360 -4.43 12.73 32.29
CA LEU A 360 -5.62 12.51 33.14
C LEU A 360 -5.30 12.24 34.62
N GLY A 361 -4.08 11.75 34.93
CA GLY A 361 -3.58 11.58 36.30
C GLY A 361 -3.12 12.87 36.99
N ASP A 362 -2.37 13.76 36.31
CA ASP A 362 -1.73 14.92 36.96
C ASP A 362 -2.74 15.97 37.42
N SER A 363 -3.75 16.29 36.62
CA SER A 363 -4.76 17.29 36.98
C SER A 363 -5.60 16.82 38.18
N LEU A 364 -5.97 15.54 38.20
CA LEU A 364 -6.63 14.88 39.32
C LEU A 364 -5.71 14.84 40.56
N CYS A 365 -4.44 14.49 40.40
CA CYS A 365 -3.44 14.49 41.47
C CYS A 365 -3.19 15.89 42.06
N ILE A 366 -3.17 16.94 41.23
CA ILE A 366 -3.03 18.33 41.67
C ILE A 366 -4.27 18.77 42.46
N ALA A 367 -5.47 18.46 41.96
CA ALA A 367 -6.73 18.76 42.67
C ALA A 367 -6.81 18.00 44.01
N ALA A 368 -6.41 16.73 44.03
CA ALA A 368 -6.33 15.88 45.22
C ALA A 368 -5.31 16.40 46.24
N ARG A 369 -4.15 16.87 45.78
CA ARG A 369 -3.11 17.50 46.62
C ARG A 369 -3.61 18.79 47.28
N LYS A 370 -4.41 19.59 46.57
CA LYS A 370 -5.02 20.82 47.11
C LYS A 370 -6.25 20.54 48.00
N GLY A 371 -6.93 19.41 47.79
CA GLY A 371 -8.16 19.05 48.50
C GLY A 371 -9.43 19.63 47.87
N GLU A 372 -9.39 19.95 46.57
CA GLU A 372 -10.49 20.61 45.86
C GLU A 372 -11.57 19.60 45.42
N MET A 373 -12.39 19.14 46.38
CA MET A 373 -13.39 18.08 46.18
C MET A 373 -14.31 18.29 44.97
N ARG A 374 -14.76 19.54 44.73
CA ARG A 374 -15.64 19.86 43.59
C ARG A 374 -14.96 19.62 42.24
N ILE A 375 -13.67 19.93 42.14
CA ILE A 375 -12.89 19.74 40.91
C ILE A 375 -12.59 18.26 40.71
N ILE A 376 -12.28 17.53 41.79
CA ILE A 376 -12.08 16.07 41.76
C ILE A 376 -13.33 15.38 41.21
N SER A 377 -14.52 15.67 41.75
CA SER A 377 -15.78 15.05 41.27
C SER A 377 -16.04 15.35 39.80
N ARG A 378 -15.87 16.61 39.39
CA ARG A 378 -16.07 17.04 38.00
C ARG A 378 -15.07 16.37 37.04
N LEU A 379 -13.81 16.23 37.44
CA LEU A 379 -12.79 15.56 36.61
C LEU A 379 -13.14 14.08 36.43
N ILE A 380 -13.53 13.39 37.50
CA ILE A 380 -13.94 11.98 37.42
C ILE A 380 -15.19 11.81 36.55
N GLU A 381 -16.18 12.71 36.68
CA GLU A 381 -17.39 12.70 35.84
C GLU A 381 -17.11 12.98 34.35
N ASN A 382 -16.07 13.74 34.06
CA ASN A 382 -15.59 13.98 32.70
C ASN A 382 -14.68 12.86 32.15
N GLY A 383 -14.56 11.73 32.86
CA GLY A 383 -13.78 10.57 32.42
C GLY A 383 -12.31 10.57 32.85
N ALA A 384 -11.93 11.34 33.87
CA ALA A 384 -10.59 11.22 34.44
C ALA A 384 -10.34 9.83 35.01
N ALA A 385 -9.22 9.22 34.63
CA ALA A 385 -8.78 7.94 35.16
C ALA A 385 -8.54 8.08 36.67
N ILE A 386 -9.42 7.48 37.48
CA ILE A 386 -9.40 7.64 38.94
C ILE A 386 -8.11 7.12 39.58
N ASN A 387 -7.52 6.07 38.99
CA ASN A 387 -6.24 5.48 39.38
C ASN A 387 -5.08 5.98 38.49
N GLY A 388 -5.28 7.08 37.76
CA GLY A 388 -4.24 7.71 36.97
C GLY A 388 -3.06 8.13 37.85
N ARG A 389 -1.85 7.78 37.42
CA ARG A 389 -0.60 8.15 38.09
C ARG A 389 -0.08 9.48 37.56
N ASP A 390 0.59 10.23 38.43
CA ASP A 390 1.29 11.45 38.06
C ASP A 390 2.72 11.16 37.57
N GLN A 391 3.47 12.21 37.21
CA GLN A 391 4.87 12.11 36.77
C GLN A 391 5.84 11.43 37.76
N HIS A 392 5.40 11.18 39.01
CA HIS A 392 6.17 10.49 40.05
C HIS A 392 5.60 9.10 40.37
N GLY A 393 4.71 8.57 39.52
CA GLY A 393 4.09 7.26 39.72
C GLY A 393 2.98 7.25 40.79
N TRP A 394 2.59 8.41 41.34
CA TRP A 394 1.61 8.51 42.42
C TRP A 394 0.20 8.73 41.90
N THR A 395 -0.77 8.01 42.47
CA THR A 395 -2.20 8.26 42.20
C THR A 395 -2.71 9.51 42.95
N ALA A 396 -3.91 9.97 42.58
CA ALA A 396 -4.62 11.00 43.33
C ALA A 396 -4.86 10.61 44.81
N LEU A 397 -5.06 9.32 45.09
CA LEU A 397 -5.23 8.80 46.46
C LEU A 397 -3.93 8.96 47.27
N HIS A 398 -2.79 8.51 46.75
CA HIS A 398 -1.46 8.74 47.33
C HIS A 398 -1.21 10.24 47.65
N ARG A 399 -1.47 11.14 46.70
CA ARG A 399 -1.27 12.60 46.88
C ARG A 399 -2.17 13.22 47.95
N SER A 400 -3.45 12.88 47.95
CA SER A 400 -4.40 13.38 48.95
C SER A 400 -4.12 12.81 50.34
N ALA A 401 -3.69 11.55 50.42
CA ALA A 401 -3.30 10.89 51.66
C ALA A 401 -2.04 11.51 52.27
N PHE A 402 -0.99 11.70 51.47
CA PHE A 402 0.26 12.37 51.88
C PHE A 402 0.06 13.83 52.31
N LYS A 403 -0.99 14.51 51.82
CA LYS A 403 -1.31 15.90 52.21
C LYS A 403 -2.40 16.03 53.27
N GLY A 404 -2.93 14.93 53.78
CA GLY A 404 -3.95 14.94 54.83
C GLY A 404 -5.29 15.50 54.37
N LYS A 405 -5.60 15.40 53.07
CA LYS A 405 -6.86 15.93 52.51
C LYS A 405 -7.97 14.90 52.66
N ALA A 406 -8.44 14.68 53.89
CA ALA A 406 -9.44 13.66 54.19
C ALA A 406 -10.74 13.77 53.37
N GLY A 407 -11.16 14.99 53.01
CA GLY A 407 -12.29 15.20 52.10
C GLY A 407 -12.05 14.66 50.68
N ALA A 408 -10.85 14.88 50.12
CA ALA A 408 -10.48 14.35 48.81
C ALA A 408 -10.33 12.83 48.83
N VAL A 409 -9.72 12.28 49.89
CA VAL A 409 -9.60 10.81 50.09
C VAL A 409 -10.98 10.16 50.14
N ARG A 410 -11.94 10.77 50.85
CA ARG A 410 -13.34 10.30 50.91
C ARG A 410 -13.97 10.20 49.52
N VAL A 411 -13.93 11.29 48.75
CA VAL A 411 -14.51 11.34 47.39
C VAL A 411 -13.86 10.33 46.46
N LEU A 412 -12.53 10.19 46.50
CA LEU A 412 -11.79 9.25 45.66
C LEU A 412 -12.18 7.80 45.97
N ILE A 413 -12.25 7.40 47.24
CA ILE A 413 -12.66 6.04 47.61
C ILE A 413 -14.14 5.79 47.28
N GLU A 414 -15.02 6.77 47.49
CA GLU A 414 -16.45 6.65 47.15
C GLU A 414 -16.68 6.50 45.64
N LYS A 415 -15.84 7.11 44.80
CA LYS A 415 -15.88 6.96 43.34
C LYS A 415 -15.14 5.71 42.84
N GLY A 416 -14.63 4.85 43.74
CA GLY A 416 -14.02 3.56 43.40
C GLY A 416 -12.51 3.58 43.14
N SER A 417 -11.78 4.54 43.74
CA SER A 417 -10.30 4.53 43.64
C SER A 417 -9.75 3.30 44.36
N ASP A 418 -8.85 2.60 43.69
CA ASP A 418 -8.23 1.39 44.24
C ASP A 418 -7.14 1.77 45.26
N VAL A 419 -6.96 0.94 46.28
CA VAL A 419 -5.96 1.13 47.34
C VAL A 419 -4.65 0.45 46.94
N ASP A 420 -4.23 0.74 45.72
CA ASP A 420 -3.14 0.04 45.05
C ASP A 420 -1.76 0.58 45.46
N LYS A 421 -0.68 -0.13 45.09
CA LYS A 421 0.71 0.24 45.41
C LYS A 421 1.35 1.12 44.32
N ASP A 422 2.21 2.05 44.72
CA ASP A 422 3.10 2.79 43.81
C ASP A 422 4.34 1.95 43.39
N GLU A 423 5.23 2.54 42.60
CA GLU A 423 6.44 1.88 42.08
C GLU A 423 7.44 1.49 43.18
N ASP A 424 7.44 2.20 44.31
CA ASP A 424 8.25 1.88 45.50
C ASP A 424 7.52 0.93 46.46
N GLY A 425 6.34 0.44 46.09
CA GLY A 425 5.49 -0.44 46.89
C GLY A 425 4.74 0.27 48.02
N TYR A 426 4.76 1.60 48.08
CA TYR A 426 3.97 2.39 49.03
C TYR A 426 2.49 2.29 48.68
N THR A 427 1.66 2.29 49.71
CA THR A 427 0.20 2.42 49.57
C THR A 427 -0.22 3.80 50.07
N ALA A 428 -1.45 4.22 49.77
CA ALA A 428 -2.00 5.44 50.35
C ALA A 428 -1.94 5.46 51.89
N LEU A 429 -2.01 4.30 52.55
CA LEU A 429 -1.85 4.18 54.00
C LEU A 429 -0.41 4.49 54.45
N HIS A 430 0.60 3.97 53.76
CA HIS A 430 2.01 4.30 54.04
C HIS A 430 2.25 5.81 53.93
N CYS A 431 1.74 6.44 52.87
CA CYS A 431 1.87 7.89 52.67
C CYS A 431 1.18 8.71 53.77
N ALA A 432 0.00 8.30 54.23
CA ALA A 432 -0.72 8.98 55.30
C ALA A 432 0.00 8.86 56.65
N VAL A 433 0.58 7.69 56.94
CA VAL A 433 1.36 7.44 58.16
C VAL A 433 2.67 8.22 58.16
N GLU A 434 3.40 8.21 57.06
CA GLU A 434 4.65 8.96 56.90
C GLU A 434 4.45 10.47 57.14
N SER A 435 3.27 11.00 56.76
CA SER A 435 2.92 12.40 56.95
C SER A 435 2.17 12.71 58.27
N GLY A 436 1.86 11.68 59.07
CA GLY A 436 1.23 11.85 60.38
C GLY A 436 -0.27 12.21 60.37
N HIS A 437 -1.00 11.89 59.31
CA HIS A 437 -2.41 12.30 59.13
C HIS A 437 -3.41 11.29 59.70
N ALA A 438 -3.63 11.34 61.01
CA ALA A 438 -4.48 10.38 61.76
C ALA A 438 -5.91 10.22 61.22
N ASP A 439 -6.53 11.29 60.75
CA ASP A 439 -7.89 11.32 60.19
C ASP A 439 -8.01 10.55 58.87
N VAL A 440 -7.00 10.65 58.02
CA VAL A 440 -6.90 9.88 56.78
C VAL A 440 -6.62 8.40 57.07
N ILE A 441 -5.72 8.12 58.02
CA ILE A 441 -5.34 6.76 58.41
C ILE A 441 -6.57 6.01 58.95
N GLU A 442 -7.31 6.61 59.88
CA GLU A 442 -8.52 6.01 60.44
C GLU A 442 -9.56 5.71 59.35
N PHE A 443 -9.72 6.63 58.39
CA PHE A 443 -10.66 6.45 57.29
C PHE A 443 -10.23 5.33 56.32
N LEU A 444 -8.97 5.30 55.87
CA LEU A 444 -8.44 4.28 54.98
C LEU A 444 -8.56 2.89 55.60
N VAL A 445 -8.21 2.77 56.87
CA VAL A 445 -8.32 1.52 57.63
C VAL A 445 -9.78 1.07 57.76
N LYS A 446 -10.71 1.99 58.07
CA LYS A 446 -12.15 1.68 58.11
C LYS A 446 -12.69 1.18 56.77
N LYS A 447 -12.08 1.62 55.66
CA LYS A 447 -12.42 1.20 54.29
C LYS A 447 -11.69 -0.06 53.82
N GLY A 448 -10.95 -0.73 54.71
CA GLY A 448 -10.33 -2.03 54.43
C GLY A 448 -8.94 -1.94 53.80
N ALA A 449 -8.25 -0.80 53.89
CA ALA A 449 -6.86 -0.71 53.46
C ALA A 449 -5.98 -1.77 54.16
N ASP A 450 -5.15 -2.48 53.40
CA ASP A 450 -4.28 -3.52 53.92
C ASP A 450 -3.18 -2.91 54.81
N VAL A 451 -3.31 -3.12 56.12
CA VAL A 451 -2.35 -2.66 57.14
C VAL A 451 -1.05 -3.46 57.15
N GLU A 452 -1.06 -4.68 56.60
CA GLU A 452 0.10 -5.58 56.51
C GLU A 452 0.86 -5.42 55.19
N ALA A 453 0.37 -4.54 54.30
CA ALA A 453 1.02 -4.25 53.05
C ALA A 453 2.48 -3.83 53.31
N ARG A 454 3.40 -4.42 52.55
CA ARG A 454 4.83 -4.08 52.61
C ARG A 454 5.25 -3.26 51.40
N THR A 455 6.09 -2.27 51.64
CA THR A 455 6.84 -1.52 50.61
C THR A 455 7.90 -2.41 49.96
N SER A 456 8.53 -1.93 48.88
CA SER A 456 9.67 -2.59 48.23
C SER A 456 10.84 -2.85 49.19
N LYS A 457 11.00 -2.02 50.23
CA LYS A 457 11.99 -2.18 51.30
C LYS A 457 11.54 -3.15 52.41
N GLY A 458 10.39 -3.79 52.26
CA GLY A 458 9.82 -4.73 53.23
C GLY A 458 9.22 -4.08 54.47
N VAL A 459 9.01 -2.76 54.47
CA VAL A 459 8.53 -1.98 55.62
C VAL A 459 7.01 -1.90 55.61
N THR A 460 6.37 -2.04 56.77
CA THR A 460 4.91 -1.86 56.95
C THR A 460 4.56 -0.47 57.44
N ALA A 461 3.30 -0.06 57.29
CA ALA A 461 2.78 1.20 57.82
C ALA A 461 3.03 1.33 59.34
N LEU A 462 2.90 0.24 60.11
CA LEU A 462 3.18 0.25 61.56
C LEU A 462 4.64 0.59 61.87
N GLN A 463 5.58 -0.04 61.15
CA GLN A 463 7.01 0.21 61.33
C GLN A 463 7.41 1.66 60.99
N ILE A 464 6.76 2.26 59.99
CA ILE A 464 6.95 3.69 59.69
C ILE A 464 6.47 4.54 60.88
N ALA A 465 5.28 4.27 61.42
CA ALA A 465 4.74 5.00 62.58
C ALA A 465 5.64 4.89 63.83
N GLU A 466 6.22 3.72 64.07
CA GLU A 466 7.17 3.49 65.17
C GLU A 466 8.48 4.28 64.98
N SER A 467 9.05 4.25 63.77
CA SER A 467 10.27 4.99 63.44
C SER A 467 10.13 6.51 63.55
N LEU A 468 8.93 7.04 63.31
CA LEU A 468 8.60 8.46 63.43
C LEU A 468 8.06 8.84 64.82
N HIS A 469 8.02 7.90 65.76
CA HIS A 469 7.54 8.08 67.14
C HIS A 469 6.09 8.58 67.26
N TYR A 470 5.21 8.19 66.33
CA TYR A 470 3.80 8.57 66.33
C TYR A 470 2.94 7.68 67.23
N ALA A 471 3.03 7.88 68.55
CA ALA A 471 2.36 7.06 69.57
C ALA A 471 0.82 6.96 69.42
N GLY A 472 0.16 7.99 68.87
CA GLY A 472 -1.27 7.96 68.58
C GLY A 472 -1.61 7.07 67.38
N ILE A 473 -0.80 7.15 66.32
CA ILE A 473 -1.00 6.41 65.07
C ILE A 473 -0.66 4.93 65.26
N THR A 474 0.41 4.61 66.00
CA THR A 474 0.75 3.22 66.34
C THR A 474 -0.37 2.53 67.10
N ARG A 475 -1.01 3.21 68.07
CA ARG A 475 -2.19 2.68 68.78
C ARG A 475 -3.35 2.37 67.84
N VAL A 476 -3.64 3.23 66.86
CA VAL A 476 -4.71 3.02 65.87
C VAL A 476 -4.41 1.80 65.01
N LEU A 477 -3.18 1.70 64.48
CA LEU A 477 -2.77 0.59 63.62
C LEU A 477 -2.77 -0.75 64.38
N ILE A 478 -2.21 -0.79 65.61
CA ILE A 478 -2.18 -2.01 66.45
C ILE A 478 -3.61 -2.45 66.83
N HIS A 479 -4.49 -1.50 67.15
CA HIS A 479 -5.87 -1.83 67.49
C HIS A 479 -6.61 -2.49 66.32
N VAL A 480 -6.34 -2.05 65.11
CA VAL A 480 -6.94 -2.59 63.88
C VAL A 480 -6.32 -3.94 63.53
N GLU A 481 -5.00 -4.06 63.62
CA GLU A 481 -4.27 -5.31 63.40
C GLU A 481 -4.79 -6.42 64.34
N ASN A 482 -5.00 -6.11 65.61
CA ASN A 482 -5.60 -7.03 66.58
C ASN A 482 -7.04 -7.42 66.24
N LYS A 483 -7.84 -6.49 65.72
CA LYS A 483 -9.22 -6.78 65.26
C LYS A 483 -9.24 -7.68 64.02
N LEU A 484 -8.28 -7.51 63.10
CA LEU A 484 -8.11 -8.37 61.93
C LEU A 484 -7.65 -9.78 62.33
N LYS A 485 -6.69 -9.89 63.26
CA LYS A 485 -6.22 -11.18 63.80
C LYS A 485 -7.30 -11.94 64.58
N ASN A 486 -8.17 -11.23 65.29
CA ASN A 486 -9.26 -11.81 66.07
C ASN A 486 -10.54 -12.08 65.25
N GLY A 487 -10.52 -11.92 63.92
CA GLY A 487 -11.64 -12.26 63.03
C GLY A 487 -12.87 -11.36 63.16
N GLN A 488 -12.74 -10.17 63.77
CA GLN A 488 -13.86 -9.24 64.00
C GLN A 488 -14.13 -8.30 62.81
N ILE A 489 -13.26 -8.28 61.81
CA ILE A 489 -13.39 -7.53 60.56
C ILE A 489 -13.07 -8.48 59.40
N SER A 490 -14.02 -8.66 58.48
CA SER A 490 -13.85 -9.52 57.31
C SER A 490 -12.96 -8.88 56.26
N ARG A 491 -11.97 -9.63 55.74
CA ARG A 491 -11.20 -9.27 54.52
C ARG A 491 -12.19 -9.21 53.35
N GLN A 492 -12.61 -8.02 52.94
CA GLN A 492 -13.32 -7.85 51.68
C GLN A 492 -12.28 -7.58 50.61
N PHE A 493 -12.13 -8.56 49.70
CA PHE A 493 -11.37 -8.42 48.45
C PHE A 493 -12.26 -7.77 47.40
#